data_AF-A0A2E5AQN9-F1
#
_entry.id   AF-A0A2E5AQN9-F1
#
_cell.length_a   1.000
_cell.length_b   1.000
_cell.length_c   1.000
_cell.angle_alpha   90.00
_cell.angle_beta   90.00
_cell.angle_gamma   90.00
#
_symmetry.space_group_name_H-M   'P 1'
#
loop_
_entity.id
_entity.type
_entity.pdbx_description
1 polymer ?
#
loop_
_entity_poly.entity_id
_entity_poly.type
_entity_poly.pdbx_seq_one_letter_code
_entity_poly.pdbx_strand_id
1 'polypeptide(L)'
;MRIGLVGKPNVGKSTYFSAATLAKVDIANYPFCTIEANVGVAFIAAPQPCPCKDLRERLEADGRLEPVSDDDPRQGSICEPRTGSCVGYVRLVPTFLVDVAGLVPGAADGRGRGNAFLSDLANCDALIQVVDAAGLTDIEGNPIAAVEDVESALKEETSFLTQELDSWIYGILDDGWSRGSRRVQAEGDKGLSTFLQERFTGLGASLSHVLQALDGFRNQWGDLDTPWMWPEEKVRSLALHLRSQLFPIHIAANKADSAKGTPWNAIEANGIIQPTMADMELALRRADSGGMISYSPGSDSFDIVDESKLNPAQLNALSSMKDKLAQSGGTGVAELLSSVLFNALDHVVVYPVADENAWKDSEGRILPDAFVVPNGIEAKALAYKVHSDLGDGFIKAVDGRSRRVVGADHECSDSDVIK
;
A
#
# COMPACT_ATOMS: atom_id res chain seq x y z
N MET A 1 -3.11 -8.80 0.11
CA MET A 1 -2.25 -7.72 -0.35
C MET A 1 -1.43 -7.20 0.82
N ARG A 2 -0.14 -6.95 0.62
CA ARG A 2 0.85 -6.53 1.62
C ARG A 2 1.79 -5.49 1.00
N ILE A 3 2.06 -4.42 1.74
CA ILE A 3 3.06 -3.40 1.36
C ILE A 3 4.31 -3.63 2.20
N GLY A 4 5.47 -3.81 1.57
CA GLY A 4 6.75 -4.00 2.26
C GLY A 4 7.44 -2.68 2.55
N LEU A 5 7.85 -2.46 3.80
CA LEU A 5 8.71 -1.34 4.18
C LEU A 5 10.17 -1.76 4.21
N VAL A 6 10.99 -1.05 3.44
CA VAL A 6 12.43 -1.25 3.31
C VAL A 6 13.16 0.06 3.57
N GLY A 7 14.45 -0.02 3.88
CA GLY A 7 15.28 1.15 4.18
C GLY A 7 16.44 0.78 5.07
N LYS A 8 17.52 1.57 5.01
CA LYS A 8 18.69 1.40 5.87
C LYS A 8 18.35 1.75 7.34
N PRO A 9 19.20 1.39 8.32
CA PRO A 9 19.01 1.80 9.70
C PRO A 9 18.90 3.33 9.88
N ASN A 10 18.21 3.77 10.94
CA ASN A 10 18.09 5.19 11.37
C ASN A 10 17.50 6.20 10.38
N VAL A 11 16.94 5.77 9.25
CA VAL A 11 16.15 6.63 8.34
C VAL A 11 14.72 6.86 8.83
N GLY A 12 14.29 6.12 9.86
CA GLY A 12 12.95 6.19 10.43
C GLY A 12 11.98 5.12 9.94
N LYS A 13 12.45 4.02 9.34
CA LYS A 13 11.64 2.87 8.90
C LYS A 13 10.73 2.32 10.01
N SER A 14 11.30 1.99 11.17
CA SER A 14 10.52 1.47 12.31
C SER A 14 9.56 2.51 12.90
N THR A 15 9.93 3.79 12.85
CA THR A 15 9.05 4.91 13.25
C THR A 15 7.87 5.01 12.30
N TYR A 16 8.11 4.94 10.98
CA TYR A 16 7.06 4.94 9.95
C TYR A 16 6.12 3.76 10.15
N PHE A 17 6.66 2.54 10.30
CA PHE A 17 5.87 1.34 10.56
C PHE A 17 4.99 1.51 11.81
N SER A 18 5.54 2.05 12.89
CA SER A 18 4.80 2.28 14.14
C SER A 18 3.73 3.36 14.00
N ALA A 19 4.02 4.43 13.25
CA ALA A 19 3.10 5.53 13.01
C ALA A 19 1.88 5.07 12.18
N ALA A 20 2.15 4.29 11.11
CA ALA A 20 1.13 3.77 10.21
C ALA A 20 0.22 2.71 10.87
N THR A 21 0.80 1.82 11.68
CA THR A 21 0.08 0.68 12.28
C THR A 21 -0.51 0.99 13.66
N LEU A 22 -0.01 2.04 14.34
CA LEU A 22 -0.46 2.49 15.66
C LEU A 22 -0.55 1.36 16.71
N ALA A 23 0.36 0.38 16.66
CA ALA A 23 0.29 -0.88 17.39
C ALA A 23 -0.18 -0.77 18.86
N LYS A 24 -1.50 -0.93 19.04
CA LYS A 24 -2.18 -1.74 20.06
C LYS A 24 -3.21 -2.57 19.29
N VAL A 25 -2.76 -3.64 18.66
CA VAL A 25 -3.63 -4.49 17.85
C VAL A 25 -4.51 -5.29 18.81
N ASP A 26 -5.80 -4.96 18.89
CA ASP A 26 -6.79 -5.97 19.24
C ASP A 26 -6.69 -7.08 18.20
N ILE A 27 -6.32 -8.26 18.68
CA ILE A 27 -6.25 -9.51 17.92
C ILE A 27 -7.68 -9.88 17.55
N ALA A 28 -8.25 -9.20 16.56
CA ALA A 28 -9.39 -9.74 15.85
C ALA A 28 -8.88 -10.94 15.06
N ASN A 29 -9.48 -12.12 15.28
CA ASN A 29 -9.26 -13.29 14.46
C ASN A 29 -9.77 -13.00 13.05
N TYR A 30 -8.92 -12.43 12.20
CA TYR A 30 -9.12 -12.50 10.76
C TYR A 30 -9.08 -13.98 10.40
N PRO A 31 -10.12 -14.57 9.78
CA PRO A 31 -10.27 -16.03 9.69
C PRO A 31 -9.17 -16.77 8.91
N PHE A 32 -8.14 -16.09 8.41
CA PHE A 32 -7.13 -16.64 7.51
C PHE A 32 -5.68 -16.15 7.72
N CYS A 33 -5.34 -15.46 8.82
CA CYS A 33 -3.97 -14.93 8.99
C CYS A 33 -3.35 -15.26 10.36
N THR A 34 -2.30 -16.07 10.36
CA THR A 34 -1.27 -16.06 11.42
C THR A 34 -0.45 -14.79 11.24
N ILE A 35 -0.58 -13.82 12.15
CA ILE A 35 0.19 -12.57 12.06
C ILE A 35 1.64 -12.86 12.51
N GLU A 36 2.59 -12.76 11.59
CA GLU A 36 4.03 -12.88 11.87
C GLU A 36 4.55 -11.63 12.58
N ALA A 37 5.67 -11.75 13.32
CA ALA A 37 6.17 -10.70 14.22
C ALA A 37 6.58 -9.37 13.52
N ASN A 38 6.68 -9.37 12.19
CA ASN A 38 7.01 -8.23 11.34
C ASN A 38 5.82 -7.74 10.48
N VAL A 39 4.61 -8.24 10.67
CA VAL A 39 3.42 -7.81 9.92
C VAL A 39 2.51 -6.98 10.82
N GLY A 40 2.17 -5.77 10.38
CA GLY A 40 1.22 -4.87 11.04
C GLY A 40 0.03 -4.55 10.13
N VAL A 41 -1.02 -3.97 10.71
CA VAL A 41 -2.19 -3.48 9.97
C VAL A 41 -2.25 -1.97 10.10
N ALA A 42 -2.17 -1.28 8.97
CA ALA A 42 -2.47 0.15 8.87
C ALA A 42 -3.95 0.32 8.51
N PHE A 43 -4.55 1.43 8.94
CA PHE A 43 -5.93 1.79 8.60
C PHE A 43 -5.92 3.04 7.73
N ILE A 44 -6.34 2.90 6.48
CA ILE A 44 -6.29 3.95 5.46
C ILE A 44 -7.70 4.40 5.14
N ALA A 45 -7.91 5.70 4.93
CA ALA A 45 -9.20 6.22 4.51
C ALA A 45 -9.55 5.72 3.10
N ALA A 46 -10.75 5.16 2.95
CA ALA A 46 -11.32 4.86 1.65
C ALA A 46 -11.43 6.15 0.83
N PRO A 47 -11.10 6.11 -0.48
CA PRO A 47 -11.07 7.30 -1.33
C PRO A 47 -12.45 7.90 -1.54
N GLN A 48 -13.50 7.06 -1.55
CA GLN A 48 -14.88 7.50 -1.68
C GLN A 48 -15.61 7.54 -0.34
N PRO A 49 -16.62 8.43 -0.19
CA PRO A 49 -17.51 8.38 0.95
C PRO A 49 -18.13 6.98 1.11
N CYS A 50 -18.23 6.55 2.36
CA CYS A 50 -18.87 5.30 2.73
C CYS A 50 -20.31 5.29 2.20
N PRO A 51 -20.78 4.18 1.59
CA PRO A 51 -22.16 4.07 1.11
C PRO A 51 -23.20 4.33 2.20
N CYS A 52 -22.83 4.19 3.49
CA CYS A 52 -23.75 4.49 4.59
C CYS A 52 -24.30 5.92 4.55
N LYS A 53 -23.64 6.86 3.86
CA LYS A 53 -24.17 8.19 3.54
C LYS A 53 -25.47 8.10 2.73
N ASP A 54 -25.45 7.44 1.57
CA ASP A 54 -26.61 7.27 0.71
C ASP A 54 -27.75 6.51 1.42
N LEU A 55 -27.38 5.48 2.20
CA LEU A 55 -28.35 4.74 3.00
C LEU A 55 -29.03 5.64 4.03
N ARG A 56 -28.25 6.49 4.70
CA ARG A 56 -28.76 7.43 5.68
C ARG A 56 -29.68 8.45 5.05
N GLU A 57 -29.25 9.09 3.97
CA GLU A 57 -30.06 10.08 3.23
C GLU A 57 -31.42 9.49 2.83
N ARG A 58 -31.44 8.24 2.36
CA ARG A 58 -32.68 7.50 2.06
C ARG A 58 -33.54 7.26 3.31
N LEU A 59 -32.94 6.83 4.43
CA LEU A 59 -33.68 6.56 5.65
C LEU A 59 -34.25 7.84 6.29
N GLU A 60 -33.52 8.95 6.23
CA GLU A 60 -33.99 10.27 6.69
C GLU A 60 -35.15 10.77 5.79
N ALA A 61 -35.02 10.64 4.47
CA ALA A 61 -36.08 11.00 3.52
C ALA A 61 -37.37 10.18 3.72
N ASP A 62 -37.23 8.90 4.11
CA ASP A 62 -38.34 8.01 4.44
C ASP A 62 -38.91 8.24 5.86
N GLY A 63 -38.33 9.16 6.65
CA GLY A 63 -38.74 9.42 8.04
C GLY A 63 -38.40 8.29 9.02
N ARG A 64 -37.46 7.42 8.65
CA ARG A 64 -37.01 6.26 9.43
C ARG A 64 -35.77 6.54 10.28
N LEU A 65 -35.16 7.70 10.09
CA LEU A 65 -34.02 8.18 10.88
C LEU A 65 -34.15 9.69 11.10
N GLU A 66 -33.81 10.13 12.30
CA GLU A 66 -33.73 11.55 12.63
C GLU A 66 -32.49 12.19 11.97
N PRO A 67 -32.51 13.51 11.70
CA PRO A 67 -31.34 14.25 11.23
C PRO A 67 -30.12 14.07 12.14
N VAL A 68 -28.92 14.22 11.57
CA VAL A 68 -27.66 14.17 12.33
C VAL A 68 -27.65 15.26 13.40
N SER A 69 -27.38 14.87 14.65
CA SER A 69 -27.12 15.82 15.73
C SER A 69 -25.68 16.33 15.63
N ASP A 70 -25.44 17.60 15.95
CA ASP A 70 -24.09 18.19 15.96
C ASP A 70 -23.13 17.44 16.91
N ASP A 71 -23.68 16.84 17.98
CA ASP A 71 -22.94 16.06 18.96
C ASP A 71 -22.77 14.56 18.60
N ASP A 72 -23.15 14.13 17.39
CA ASP A 72 -23.00 12.73 16.97
C ASP A 72 -21.50 12.38 16.82
N PRO A 73 -20.95 11.47 17.66
CA PRO A 73 -19.52 11.13 17.61
C PRO A 73 -19.11 10.45 16.29
N ARG A 74 -20.07 9.92 15.52
CA ARG A 74 -19.82 9.30 14.22
C ARG A 74 -20.15 10.23 13.05
N GLN A 75 -20.56 11.46 13.36
CA GLN A 75 -20.88 12.52 12.41
C GLN A 75 -21.79 12.01 11.29
N GLY A 76 -22.86 11.31 11.68
CA GLY A 76 -23.86 10.76 10.77
C GLY A 76 -23.60 9.35 10.26
N SER A 77 -22.40 8.78 10.41
CA SER A 77 -22.09 7.44 9.89
C SER A 77 -22.88 6.34 10.59
N ILE A 78 -23.71 5.60 9.84
CA ILE A 78 -24.60 4.55 10.39
C ILE A 78 -24.10 3.11 10.16
N CYS A 79 -22.99 2.91 9.43
CA CYS A 79 -22.43 1.57 9.24
C CYS A 79 -21.79 1.03 10.51
N GLU A 80 -21.74 -0.28 10.70
CA GLU A 80 -21.21 -0.95 11.89
C GLU A 80 -19.97 -1.77 11.52
N PRO A 81 -18.80 -1.12 11.30
CA PRO A 81 -17.57 -1.78 10.84
C PRO A 81 -17.16 -2.93 11.76
N ARG A 82 -16.91 -4.12 11.18
CA ARG A 82 -16.17 -5.19 11.87
C ARG A 82 -14.69 -4.86 11.99
N THR A 83 -14.16 -4.13 11.01
CA THR A 83 -12.74 -3.75 10.92
C THR A 83 -12.63 -2.27 10.60
N GLY A 84 -11.70 -1.58 11.24
CA GLY A 84 -11.52 -0.14 11.08
C GLY A 84 -12.62 0.67 11.74
N SER A 85 -12.87 1.87 11.22
CA SER A 85 -13.87 2.79 11.75
C SER A 85 -14.57 3.53 10.62
N CYS A 86 -15.67 4.22 10.95
CA CYS A 86 -16.30 5.15 10.01
C CYS A 86 -16.89 6.33 10.77
N VAL A 87 -16.38 7.53 10.47
CA VAL A 87 -16.76 8.81 11.06
C VAL A 87 -16.88 9.82 9.91
N GLY A 88 -17.94 10.62 9.89
CA GLY A 88 -18.17 11.61 8.81
C GLY A 88 -18.25 10.99 7.42
N TYR A 89 -18.76 9.76 7.32
CA TYR A 89 -18.77 8.93 6.11
C TYR A 89 -17.40 8.61 5.53
N VAL A 90 -16.31 8.79 6.28
CA VAL A 90 -14.97 8.36 5.89
C VAL A 90 -14.72 6.98 6.50
N ARG A 91 -14.63 5.94 5.66
CA ARG A 91 -14.39 4.56 6.10
C ARG A 91 -12.90 4.30 6.17
N LEU A 92 -12.38 3.86 7.32
CA LEU A 92 -11.01 3.35 7.40
C LEU A 92 -10.98 1.86 7.08
N VAL A 93 -10.16 1.46 6.12
CA VAL A 93 -9.99 0.08 5.65
C VAL A 93 -8.61 -0.48 6.02
N PRO A 94 -8.51 -1.77 6.37
CA PRO A 94 -7.24 -2.37 6.78
C PRO A 94 -6.32 -2.58 5.57
N THR A 95 -5.04 -2.33 5.75
CA THR A 95 -3.95 -2.62 4.80
C THR A 95 -2.79 -3.24 5.54
N PHE A 96 -2.31 -4.39 5.06
CA PHE A 96 -1.18 -5.06 5.69
C PHE A 96 0.14 -4.40 5.31
N LEU A 97 0.96 -4.14 6.31
CA LEU A 97 2.28 -3.55 6.19
C LEU A 97 3.30 -4.54 6.74
N VAL A 98 4.37 -4.79 6.00
CA VAL A 98 5.41 -5.75 6.39
C VAL A 98 6.69 -4.96 6.67
N ASP A 99 7.23 -5.07 7.87
CA ASP A 99 8.55 -4.52 8.19
C ASP A 99 9.62 -5.47 7.66
N VAL A 100 10.15 -5.17 6.47
CA VAL A 100 11.18 -6.01 5.86
C VAL A 100 12.52 -5.65 6.51
N ALA A 101 13.27 -6.66 6.93
CA ALA A 101 14.61 -6.47 7.48
C ALA A 101 15.51 -5.75 6.45
N GLY A 102 16.48 -4.92 6.89
CA GLY A 102 17.34 -4.21 5.95
C GLY A 102 18.21 -5.15 5.11
N LEU A 103 18.39 -4.82 3.83
CA LEU A 103 19.40 -5.47 2.97
C LEU A 103 20.79 -5.12 3.49
N VAL A 104 21.61 -6.16 3.66
CA VAL A 104 23.06 -6.01 3.82
C VAL A 104 23.69 -6.09 2.41
N PRO A 105 24.66 -5.23 2.07
CA PRO A 105 25.40 -5.34 0.82
C PRO A 105 25.89 -6.76 0.53
N GLY A 106 25.68 -7.24 -0.70
CA GLY A 106 26.06 -8.60 -1.13
C GLY A 106 25.05 -9.70 -0.79
N ALA A 107 23.78 -9.34 -0.56
CA ALA A 107 22.70 -10.30 -0.35
C ALA A 107 22.40 -11.14 -1.61
N ALA A 108 22.57 -10.55 -2.81
CA ALA A 108 22.40 -11.25 -4.08
C ALA A 108 23.44 -12.36 -4.32
N ASP A 109 24.64 -12.26 -3.73
CA ASP A 109 25.73 -13.25 -3.86
C ASP A 109 25.59 -14.46 -2.90
N GLY A 110 24.45 -14.61 -2.22
CA GLY A 110 24.18 -15.73 -1.32
C GLY A 110 24.94 -15.68 0.02
N ARG A 111 25.53 -14.53 0.37
CA ARG A 111 26.16 -14.33 1.70
C ARG A 111 25.08 -13.97 2.75
N GLY A 112 24.66 -14.95 3.55
CA GLY A 112 23.87 -14.74 4.76
C GLY A 112 22.34 -14.78 4.59
N ARG A 113 21.61 -14.01 5.42
CA ARG A 113 20.12 -13.98 5.55
C ARG A 113 19.36 -13.51 4.28
N GLY A 114 20.02 -13.41 3.12
CA GLY A 114 19.45 -12.91 1.86
C GLY A 114 18.18 -13.66 1.42
N ASN A 115 18.14 -14.98 1.53
CA ASN A 115 16.95 -15.75 1.14
C ASN A 115 15.71 -15.46 2.00
N ALA A 116 15.89 -15.14 3.29
CA ALA A 116 14.78 -14.77 4.17
C ALA A 116 14.25 -13.37 3.82
N PHE A 117 15.15 -12.41 3.57
CA PHE A 117 14.81 -11.08 3.10
C PHE A 117 14.02 -11.12 1.77
N LEU A 118 14.52 -11.90 0.81
CA LEU A 118 13.88 -12.06 -0.49
C LEU A 118 12.53 -12.77 -0.40
N SER A 119 12.38 -13.71 0.54
CA SER A 119 11.10 -14.36 0.84
C SER A 119 10.09 -13.40 1.45
N ASP A 120 10.51 -12.48 2.32
CA ASP A 120 9.62 -11.45 2.88
C ASP A 120 9.15 -10.50 1.78
N LEU A 121 10.06 -10.09 0.88
CA LEU A 121 9.72 -9.27 -0.28
C LEU A 121 8.79 -9.97 -1.26
N ALA A 122 9.01 -11.26 -1.54
CA ALA A 122 8.18 -12.04 -2.48
C ALA A 122 6.69 -12.09 -2.08
N ASN A 123 6.38 -11.84 -0.81
CA ASN A 123 5.02 -11.79 -0.29
C ASN A 123 4.41 -10.38 -0.31
N CYS A 124 5.12 -9.37 -0.82
CA CYS A 124 4.67 -7.99 -0.91
C CYS A 124 4.27 -7.63 -2.35
N ASP A 125 3.16 -6.92 -2.52
CA ASP A 125 2.67 -6.45 -3.82
C ASP A 125 3.32 -5.12 -4.25
N ALA A 126 3.78 -4.32 -3.28
CA ALA A 126 4.52 -3.09 -3.49
C ALA A 126 5.53 -2.86 -2.37
N LEU A 127 6.57 -2.07 -2.65
CA LEU A 127 7.59 -1.69 -1.69
C LEU A 127 7.58 -0.18 -1.43
N ILE A 128 7.73 0.22 -0.17
CA ILE A 128 8.03 1.59 0.23
C ILE A 128 9.44 1.60 0.81
N GLN A 129 10.37 2.24 0.12
CA GLN A 129 11.70 2.53 0.62
C GLN A 129 11.67 3.84 1.41
N VAL A 130 11.93 3.74 2.72
CA VAL A 130 12.10 4.90 3.59
C VAL A 130 13.54 5.38 3.45
N VAL A 131 13.71 6.65 3.10
CA VAL A 131 15.03 7.29 2.90
C VAL A 131 15.18 8.53 3.76
N ASP A 132 16.43 8.90 4.06
CA ASP A 132 16.72 10.10 4.86
C ASP A 132 16.81 11.35 3.98
N ALA A 133 15.68 12.04 3.82
CA ALA A 133 15.60 13.28 3.05
C ALA A 133 16.39 14.45 3.66
N ALA A 134 16.75 14.37 4.94
CA ALA A 134 17.52 15.39 5.63
C ALA A 134 19.04 15.18 5.47
N GLY A 135 19.48 14.03 4.96
CA GLY A 135 20.90 13.72 4.77
C GLY A 135 21.66 13.61 6.10
N LEU A 136 21.01 13.08 7.14
CA LEU A 136 21.57 12.96 8.50
C LEU A 136 22.12 11.57 8.80
N THR A 137 22.24 10.71 7.80
CA THR A 137 22.76 9.35 7.92
C THR A 137 23.69 9.02 6.75
N ASP A 138 24.76 8.26 7.03
CA ASP A 138 25.63 7.69 5.99
C ASP A 138 24.96 6.50 5.27
N ILE A 139 25.64 5.88 4.30
CA ILE A 139 25.10 4.74 3.52
C ILE A 139 24.83 3.49 4.37
N GLU A 140 25.54 3.32 5.49
CA GLU A 140 25.32 2.23 6.45
C GLU A 140 24.17 2.54 7.43
N GLY A 141 23.67 3.78 7.42
CA GLY A 141 22.62 4.25 8.32
C GLY A 141 23.15 4.77 9.66
N ASN A 142 24.45 5.04 9.81
CA ASN A 142 24.96 5.67 11.02
C ASN A 142 24.61 7.17 11.05
N PRO A 143 24.18 7.72 12.20
CA PRO A 143 23.91 9.16 12.31
C PRO A 143 25.17 10.00 12.09
N ILE A 144 25.04 11.04 11.27
CA ILE A 144 26.09 12.04 11.00
C ILE A 144 25.51 13.45 11.13
N ALA A 145 26.37 14.46 11.20
CA ALA A 145 25.91 15.85 11.35
C ALA A 145 25.12 16.34 10.12
N ALA A 146 25.66 16.07 8.92
CA ALA A 146 25.01 16.23 7.63
C ALA A 146 25.94 15.64 6.55
N VAL A 147 25.37 15.11 5.48
CA VAL A 147 26.12 14.88 4.23
C VAL A 147 26.47 16.22 3.57
N GLU A 148 27.56 16.24 2.80
CA GLU A 148 27.97 17.42 2.02
C GLU A 148 26.99 17.70 0.86
N ASP A 149 26.54 16.64 0.19
CA ASP A 149 25.58 16.68 -0.93
C ASP A 149 24.42 15.72 -0.67
N VAL A 150 23.26 16.28 -0.33
CA VAL A 150 22.03 15.52 -0.01
C VAL A 150 21.46 14.84 -1.25
N GLU A 151 21.54 15.47 -2.42
CA GLU A 151 20.98 14.90 -3.65
C GLU A 151 21.79 13.68 -4.08
N SER A 152 23.13 13.77 -4.06
CA SER A 152 23.99 12.63 -4.36
C SER A 152 23.78 11.48 -3.36
N ALA A 153 23.68 11.79 -2.07
CA ALA A 153 23.46 10.77 -1.04
C ALA A 153 22.11 10.04 -1.22
N LEU A 154 21.04 10.78 -1.55
CA LEU A 154 19.72 10.18 -1.83
C LEU A 154 19.72 9.30 -3.08
N LYS A 155 20.40 9.71 -4.14
CA LYS A 155 20.56 8.90 -5.36
C LYS A 155 21.31 7.61 -5.08
N GLU A 156 22.41 7.69 -4.32
CA GLU A 156 23.15 6.50 -3.91
C GLU A 156 22.28 5.54 -3.09
N GLU A 157 21.58 6.05 -2.07
CA GLU A 157 20.71 5.25 -1.20
C GLU A 157 19.55 4.56 -1.94
N THR A 158 18.90 5.26 -2.87
CA THR A 158 17.79 4.71 -3.66
C THR A 158 18.25 3.74 -4.74
N SER A 159 19.39 4.02 -5.37
CA SER A 159 19.95 3.16 -6.41
C SER A 159 20.45 1.81 -5.86
N PHE A 160 20.96 1.77 -4.63
CA PHE A 160 21.48 0.55 -4.01
C PHE A 160 20.44 -0.58 -3.95
N LEU A 161 19.25 -0.29 -3.38
CA LEU A 161 18.16 -1.28 -3.29
C LEU A 161 17.74 -1.77 -4.69
N THR A 162 17.60 -0.83 -5.61
CA THR A 162 17.17 -1.10 -6.97
C THR A 162 18.15 -2.03 -7.69
N GLN A 163 19.45 -1.76 -7.58
CA GLN A 163 20.51 -2.56 -8.20
C GLN A 163 20.62 -3.98 -7.61
N GLU A 164 20.43 -4.13 -6.29
CA GLU A 164 20.41 -5.44 -5.65
C GLU A 164 19.22 -6.29 -6.13
N LEU A 165 18.03 -5.69 -6.23
CA LEU A 165 16.84 -6.39 -6.75
C LEU A 165 16.99 -6.72 -8.24
N ASP A 166 17.52 -5.81 -9.04
CA ASP A 166 17.79 -6.06 -10.46
C ASP A 166 18.79 -7.22 -10.64
N SER A 167 19.84 -7.26 -9.81
CA SER A 167 20.83 -8.34 -9.83
C SER A 167 20.23 -9.68 -9.40
N TRP A 168 19.33 -9.68 -8.41
CA TRP A 168 18.63 -10.88 -7.98
C TRP A 168 17.68 -11.43 -9.05
N ILE A 169 16.85 -10.57 -9.65
CA ILE A 169 15.95 -10.97 -10.75
C ILE A 169 16.75 -11.45 -11.95
N TYR A 170 17.88 -10.79 -12.27
CA TYR A 170 18.80 -11.25 -13.28
C TYR A 170 19.36 -12.64 -12.96
N GLY A 171 19.78 -12.91 -11.72
CA GLY A 171 20.28 -14.22 -11.30
C GLY A 171 19.23 -15.34 -11.47
N ILE A 172 17.96 -15.07 -11.16
CA ILE A 172 16.85 -16.02 -11.38
C ILE A 172 16.61 -16.25 -12.87
N LEU A 173 16.72 -15.19 -13.68
CA LEU A 173 16.50 -15.25 -15.12
C LEU A 173 17.61 -16.00 -15.85
N ASP A 174 18.86 -15.68 -15.50
CA ASP A 174 20.08 -16.28 -16.06
C ASP A 174 20.14 -17.78 -15.74
N ASP A 175 19.75 -18.17 -14.52
CA ASP A 175 19.52 -19.56 -14.16
C ASP A 175 18.39 -20.17 -15.03
N GLY A 176 18.76 -20.80 -16.13
CA GLY A 176 17.82 -21.41 -17.06
C GLY A 176 17.48 -20.58 -18.30
N TRP A 177 18.10 -19.40 -18.50
CA TRP A 177 17.92 -18.59 -19.73
C TRP A 177 18.19 -19.39 -21.00
N SER A 178 19.23 -20.24 -21.01
CA SER A 178 19.55 -21.09 -22.17
C SER A 178 18.42 -22.06 -22.53
N ARG A 179 17.68 -22.57 -21.54
CA ARG A 179 16.51 -23.44 -21.77
C ARG A 179 15.28 -22.62 -22.20
N GLY A 180 15.03 -21.50 -21.53
CA GLY A 180 13.92 -20.59 -21.85
C GLY A 180 14.02 -20.01 -23.26
N SER A 181 15.18 -19.48 -23.64
CA SER A 181 15.44 -18.93 -24.97
C SER A 181 15.24 -19.95 -26.09
N ARG A 182 15.50 -21.25 -25.85
CA ARG A 182 15.21 -22.31 -26.82
C ARG A 182 13.72 -22.61 -26.97
N ARG A 183 12.89 -22.44 -25.93
CA ARG A 183 11.42 -22.60 -26.06
C ARG A 183 10.83 -21.62 -27.07
N VAL A 184 11.41 -20.43 -27.18
CA VAL A 184 11.01 -19.41 -28.17
C VAL A 184 11.16 -19.93 -29.61
N GLN A 185 12.11 -20.83 -29.88
CA GLN A 185 12.25 -21.44 -31.21
C GLN A 185 11.04 -22.30 -31.60
N ALA A 186 10.43 -22.98 -30.62
CA ALA A 186 9.32 -23.89 -30.85
C ALA A 186 7.96 -23.19 -30.72
N GLU A 187 7.83 -22.23 -29.80
CA GLU A 187 6.56 -21.65 -29.37
C GLU A 187 6.44 -20.14 -29.71
N GLY A 188 7.48 -19.53 -30.32
CA GLY A 188 7.53 -18.11 -30.62
C GLY A 188 7.53 -17.23 -29.36
N ASP A 189 7.04 -15.99 -29.51
CA ASP A 189 6.92 -15.01 -28.41
C ASP A 189 6.14 -15.53 -27.21
N LYS A 190 5.13 -16.37 -27.46
CA LYS A 190 4.35 -17.01 -26.40
C LYS A 190 5.23 -17.86 -25.49
N GLY A 191 6.20 -18.59 -26.06
CA GLY A 191 7.16 -19.39 -25.32
C GLY A 191 8.01 -18.57 -24.34
N LEU A 192 8.38 -17.34 -24.71
CA LEU A 192 9.13 -16.44 -23.83
C LEU A 192 8.25 -16.00 -22.66
N SER A 193 7.03 -15.51 -22.95
CA SER A 193 6.10 -15.03 -21.93
C SER A 193 5.74 -16.13 -20.91
N THR A 194 5.46 -17.35 -21.38
CA THR A 194 5.17 -18.50 -20.51
C THR A 194 6.38 -18.92 -19.69
N PHE A 195 7.59 -18.95 -20.29
CA PHE A 195 8.82 -19.24 -19.54
C PHE A 195 9.04 -18.23 -18.40
N LEU A 196 8.94 -16.93 -18.69
CA LEU A 196 9.12 -15.88 -17.69
C LEU A 196 8.07 -15.99 -16.58
N GLN A 197 6.80 -16.21 -16.92
CA GLN A 197 5.75 -16.41 -15.94
C GLN A 197 6.05 -17.59 -15.02
N GLU A 198 6.38 -18.76 -15.58
CA GLU A 198 6.73 -19.97 -14.80
C GLU A 198 7.92 -19.73 -13.88
N ARG A 199 8.96 -19.02 -14.35
CA ARG A 199 10.16 -18.73 -13.55
C ARG A 199 9.87 -17.82 -12.37
N PHE A 200 8.99 -16.84 -12.53
CA PHE A 200 8.71 -15.82 -11.51
C PHE A 200 7.38 -16.01 -10.78
N THR A 201 6.65 -17.11 -11.02
CA THR A 201 5.38 -17.40 -10.32
C THR A 201 5.57 -17.45 -8.80
N GLY A 202 6.71 -17.96 -8.32
CA GLY A 202 7.04 -17.97 -6.89
C GLY A 202 7.25 -16.59 -6.28
N LEU A 203 7.40 -15.55 -7.10
CA LEU A 203 7.47 -14.13 -6.72
C LEU A 203 6.16 -13.38 -7.05
N GLY A 204 5.07 -14.09 -7.35
CA GLY A 204 3.78 -13.47 -7.67
C GLY A 204 3.64 -12.97 -9.10
N ALA A 205 4.50 -13.39 -10.04
CA ALA A 205 4.38 -12.97 -11.43
C ALA A 205 3.07 -13.46 -12.08
N SER A 206 2.25 -12.51 -12.52
CA SER A 206 1.11 -12.76 -13.39
C SER A 206 1.54 -12.66 -14.86
N LEU A 207 0.71 -13.19 -15.77
CA LEU A 207 0.93 -12.98 -17.21
C LEU A 207 0.93 -11.48 -17.56
N SER A 208 0.11 -10.67 -16.88
CA SER A 208 0.06 -9.22 -17.08
C SER A 208 1.41 -8.57 -16.78
N HIS A 209 2.03 -8.89 -15.63
CA HIS A 209 3.35 -8.37 -15.25
C HIS A 209 4.40 -8.69 -16.32
N VAL A 210 4.42 -9.93 -16.81
CA VAL A 210 5.39 -10.36 -17.84
C VAL A 210 5.17 -9.62 -19.15
N LEU A 211 3.92 -9.45 -19.59
CA LEU A 211 3.61 -8.75 -20.83
C LEU A 211 3.97 -7.27 -20.75
N GLN A 212 3.68 -6.59 -19.64
CA GLN A 212 4.05 -5.19 -19.42
C GLN A 212 5.58 -5.02 -19.38
N ALA A 213 6.29 -5.93 -18.71
CA ALA A 213 7.75 -5.93 -18.68
C ALA A 213 8.35 -6.13 -20.09
N LEU A 214 7.83 -7.07 -20.87
CA LEU A 214 8.27 -7.31 -22.24
C LEU A 214 7.98 -6.13 -23.16
N ASP A 215 6.85 -5.44 -22.98
CA ASP A 215 6.51 -4.23 -23.74
C ASP A 215 7.49 -3.09 -23.43
N GLY A 216 7.74 -2.80 -22.15
CA GLY A 216 8.74 -1.82 -21.72
C GLY A 216 10.14 -2.13 -22.27
N PHE A 217 10.54 -3.40 -22.22
CA PHE A 217 11.80 -3.87 -22.79
C PHE A 217 11.88 -3.68 -24.31
N ARG A 218 10.81 -4.02 -25.04
CA ARG A 218 10.72 -3.84 -26.50
C ARG A 218 10.75 -2.37 -26.89
N ASN A 219 10.06 -1.52 -26.15
CA ASN A 219 10.04 -0.07 -26.40
C ASN A 219 11.44 0.55 -26.23
N GLN A 220 12.26 0.03 -25.30
CA GLN A 220 13.64 0.47 -25.11
C GLN A 220 14.57 -0.01 -26.23
N TRP A 221 14.48 -1.28 -26.63
CA TRP A 221 15.47 -1.91 -27.52
C TRP A 221 15.05 -1.96 -29.00
N GLY A 222 13.79 -1.70 -29.33
CA GLY A 222 13.25 -1.73 -30.69
C GLY A 222 13.19 -3.14 -31.28
N ASP A 223 13.68 -3.31 -32.51
CA ASP A 223 13.75 -4.61 -33.18
C ASP A 223 14.69 -5.56 -32.42
N LEU A 224 14.09 -6.62 -31.88
CA LEU A 224 14.81 -7.61 -31.09
C LEU A 224 15.25 -8.78 -31.96
N ASP A 225 16.54 -9.10 -31.90
CA ASP A 225 17.05 -10.39 -32.36
C ASP A 225 16.42 -11.54 -31.57
N THR A 226 16.70 -12.77 -31.98
CA THR A 226 16.24 -13.94 -31.25
C THR A 226 16.86 -14.03 -29.84
N PRO A 227 16.10 -14.40 -28.78
CA PRO A 227 16.56 -14.33 -27.38
C PRO A 227 17.87 -15.04 -27.03
N TRP A 228 18.24 -16.11 -27.74
CA TRP A 228 19.52 -16.81 -27.51
C TRP A 228 20.75 -16.06 -28.05
N MET A 229 20.56 -15.02 -28.85
CA MET A 229 21.62 -14.14 -29.33
C MET A 229 21.78 -12.88 -28.49
N TRP A 230 20.92 -12.68 -27.49
CA TRP A 230 20.96 -11.48 -26.67
C TRP A 230 22.25 -11.44 -25.84
N PRO A 231 23.00 -10.33 -25.88
CA PRO A 231 24.12 -10.14 -24.96
C PRO A 231 23.60 -10.02 -23.52
N GLU A 232 24.50 -10.23 -22.56
CA GLU A 232 24.18 -10.13 -21.12
C GLU A 232 23.46 -8.83 -20.75
N GLU A 233 23.88 -7.70 -21.34
CA GLU A 233 23.27 -6.39 -21.13
C GLU A 233 21.76 -6.37 -21.45
N LYS A 234 21.33 -7.02 -22.55
CA LYS A 234 19.92 -7.13 -22.90
C LYS A 234 19.16 -7.98 -21.88
N VAL A 235 19.75 -9.07 -21.40
CA VAL A 235 19.12 -9.94 -20.39
C VAL A 235 18.99 -9.22 -19.04
N ARG A 236 20.00 -8.44 -18.64
CA ARG A 236 19.95 -7.56 -17.46
C ARG A 236 18.88 -6.48 -17.60
N SER A 237 18.76 -5.87 -18.77
CA SER A 237 17.69 -4.91 -19.04
C SER A 237 16.31 -5.55 -18.95
N LEU A 238 16.10 -6.77 -19.47
CA LEU A 238 14.84 -7.50 -19.27
C LEU A 238 14.57 -7.78 -17.79
N ALA A 239 15.59 -8.16 -17.01
CA ALA A 239 15.45 -8.36 -15.57
C ALA A 239 15.01 -7.07 -14.84
N LEU A 240 15.55 -5.92 -15.22
CA LEU A 240 15.13 -4.61 -14.69
C LEU A 240 13.65 -4.33 -14.99
N HIS A 241 13.20 -4.57 -16.24
CA HIS A 241 11.79 -4.43 -16.61
C HIS A 241 10.89 -5.40 -15.87
N LEU A 242 11.32 -6.64 -15.62
CA LEU A 242 10.56 -7.59 -14.81
C LEU A 242 10.47 -7.13 -13.35
N ARG A 243 11.59 -6.69 -12.76
CA ARG A 243 11.62 -6.17 -11.39
C ARG A 243 10.70 -4.97 -11.24
N SER A 244 10.67 -4.04 -12.19
CA SER A 244 9.84 -2.85 -12.11
C SER A 244 8.34 -3.15 -12.09
N GLN A 245 7.91 -4.28 -12.69
CA GLN A 245 6.53 -4.77 -12.62
C GLN A 245 6.26 -5.61 -11.38
N LEU A 246 7.20 -6.45 -10.94
CA LEU A 246 7.01 -7.33 -9.79
C LEU A 246 7.14 -6.61 -8.45
N PHE A 247 8.04 -5.63 -8.38
CA PHE A 247 8.39 -4.90 -7.18
C PHE A 247 8.44 -3.40 -7.49
N PRO A 248 7.28 -2.75 -7.66
CA PRO A 248 7.25 -1.29 -7.74
C PRO A 248 7.78 -0.69 -6.44
N ILE A 249 8.74 0.23 -6.56
CA ILE A 249 9.41 0.86 -5.40
C ILE A 249 8.93 2.31 -5.30
N HIS A 250 8.19 2.58 -4.25
CA HIS A 250 7.77 3.91 -3.83
C HIS A 250 8.74 4.43 -2.77
N ILE A 251 8.88 5.75 -2.67
CA ILE A 251 9.85 6.39 -1.79
C ILE A 251 9.12 7.22 -0.74
N ALA A 252 9.38 6.91 0.53
CA ALA A 252 9.07 7.77 1.65
C ALA A 252 10.32 8.62 1.94
N ALA A 253 10.34 9.85 1.42
CA ALA A 253 11.40 10.83 1.67
C ALA A 253 11.25 11.39 3.09
N ASN A 254 11.72 10.61 4.06
CA ASN A 254 11.43 10.81 5.47
C ASN A 254 12.35 11.85 6.12
N LYS A 255 11.91 12.40 7.26
CA LYS A 255 12.53 13.56 7.93
C LYS A 255 12.44 14.84 7.09
N ALA A 256 11.38 14.96 6.29
CA ALA A 256 11.15 16.12 5.43
C ALA A 256 11.06 17.44 6.22
N ASP A 257 10.63 17.39 7.49
CA ASP A 257 10.60 18.54 8.41
C ASP A 257 11.99 19.06 8.81
N SER A 258 13.01 18.23 8.65
CA SER A 258 14.40 18.56 8.95
C SER A 258 15.24 18.77 7.68
N ALA A 259 14.67 18.51 6.51
CA ALA A 259 15.34 18.67 5.23
C ALA A 259 15.48 20.14 4.83
N LYS A 260 16.57 20.47 4.14
CA LYS A 260 16.77 21.80 3.55
C LYS A 260 16.27 21.78 2.11
N GLY A 261 15.16 22.45 1.85
CA GLY A 261 14.55 22.48 0.52
C GLY A 261 13.83 21.18 0.18
N THR A 262 13.79 20.82 -1.10
CA THR A 262 13.08 19.63 -1.62
C THR A 262 14.04 18.65 -2.31
N PRO A 263 15.07 18.13 -1.59
CA PRO A 263 16.11 17.29 -2.20
C PRO A 263 15.57 15.97 -2.77
N TRP A 264 14.38 15.54 -2.34
CA TRP A 264 13.69 14.36 -2.89
C TRP A 264 13.24 14.53 -4.34
N ASN A 265 13.18 15.74 -4.89
CA ASN A 265 12.93 15.96 -6.32
C ASN A 265 14.08 15.42 -7.19
N ALA A 266 15.26 15.17 -6.61
CA ALA A 266 16.40 14.58 -7.31
C ALA A 266 16.33 13.04 -7.39
N ILE A 267 15.34 12.41 -6.75
CA ILE A 267 15.17 10.96 -6.72
C ILE A 267 14.50 10.50 -8.01
N GLU A 268 15.10 9.52 -8.68
CA GLU A 268 14.48 8.80 -9.78
C GLU A 268 13.86 7.52 -9.22
N ALA A 269 12.53 7.43 -9.20
CA ALA A 269 11.81 6.24 -8.76
C ALA A 269 10.84 5.79 -9.86
N ASN A 270 10.65 4.48 -10.01
CA ASN A 270 9.60 3.91 -10.86
C ASN A 270 8.21 3.92 -10.16
N GLY A 271 8.10 4.60 -9.03
CA GLY A 271 6.90 4.71 -8.21
C GLY A 271 6.68 6.13 -7.70
N ILE A 272 5.93 6.23 -6.60
CA ILE A 272 5.51 7.49 -6.00
C ILE A 272 6.59 7.94 -5.03
N ILE A 273 6.98 9.21 -5.09
CA ILE A 273 7.87 9.83 -4.11
C ILE A 273 7.04 10.78 -3.26
N GLN A 274 6.98 10.54 -1.96
CA GLN A 274 6.25 11.38 -1.02
C GLN A 274 7.18 11.88 0.09
N PRO A 275 7.26 13.19 0.37
CA PRO A 275 7.91 13.70 1.57
C PRO A 275 7.14 13.23 2.81
N THR A 276 7.84 12.66 3.79
CA THR A 276 7.19 12.14 4.99
C THR A 276 7.82 12.63 6.29
N MET A 277 7.00 12.72 7.33
CA MET A 277 7.38 13.09 8.69
C MET A 277 6.95 11.99 9.66
N ALA A 278 7.61 10.83 9.62
CA ALA A 278 7.20 9.66 10.40
C ALA A 278 7.17 9.90 11.91
N ASP A 279 8.13 10.66 12.45
CA ASP A 279 8.18 10.98 13.88
C ASP A 279 7.04 11.92 14.30
N MET A 280 6.72 12.91 13.46
CA MET A 280 5.56 13.80 13.62
C MET A 280 4.26 13.00 13.63
N GLU A 281 4.07 12.11 12.64
CA GLU A 281 2.89 11.25 12.56
C GLU A 281 2.76 10.39 13.82
N LEU A 282 3.84 9.75 14.27
CA LEU A 282 3.82 8.94 15.49
C LEU A 282 3.44 9.77 16.73
N ALA A 283 3.95 11.00 16.83
CA ALA A 283 3.61 11.91 17.93
C ALA A 283 2.13 12.31 17.92
N LEU A 284 1.60 12.70 16.76
CA LEU A 284 0.18 13.05 16.59
C LEU A 284 -0.73 11.87 16.93
N ARG A 285 -0.42 10.69 16.41
CA ARG A 285 -1.20 9.46 16.63
C ARG A 285 -1.19 9.03 18.10
N ARG A 286 -0.07 9.20 18.81
CA ARG A 286 0.03 8.98 20.26
C ARG A 286 -0.75 10.03 21.06
N ALA A 287 -0.75 11.28 20.62
CA ALA A 287 -1.49 12.35 21.28
C ALA A 287 -3.00 12.14 21.15
N ASP A 288 -3.47 11.71 19.98
CA ASP A 288 -4.85 11.33 19.71
C ASP A 288 -5.29 10.13 20.55
N SER A 289 -4.49 9.06 20.54
CA SER A 289 -4.72 7.88 21.39
C SER A 289 -4.69 8.20 22.89
N GLY A 290 -3.99 9.26 23.29
CA GLY A 290 -3.95 9.78 24.65
C GLY A 290 -5.11 10.72 25.00
N GLY A 291 -6.02 11.01 24.07
CA GLY A 291 -7.14 11.93 24.24
C GLY A 291 -6.73 13.40 24.37
N MET A 292 -5.52 13.76 23.94
CA MET A 292 -5.03 15.15 23.97
C MET A 292 -5.53 15.95 22.76
N ILE A 293 -5.64 15.29 21.61
CA ILE A 293 -6.09 15.88 20.35
C ILE A 293 -7.11 14.96 19.67
N SER A 294 -7.81 15.49 18.68
CA SER A 294 -8.60 14.75 17.70
C SER A 294 -7.89 14.87 16.36
N TYR A 295 -7.30 13.77 15.89
CA TYR A 295 -6.49 13.72 14.67
C TYR A 295 -6.86 12.53 13.79
N SER A 296 -7.11 12.79 12.52
CA SER A 296 -7.29 11.74 11.51
C SER A 296 -6.01 11.59 10.67
N PRO A 297 -5.48 10.36 10.47
CA PRO A 297 -4.26 10.14 9.68
C PRO A 297 -4.32 10.78 8.30
N GLY A 298 -3.26 11.50 7.93
CA GLY A 298 -3.18 12.22 6.65
C GLY A 298 -3.86 13.59 6.65
N SER A 299 -4.48 14.02 7.75
CA SER A 299 -4.99 15.39 7.87
C SER A 299 -3.86 16.40 7.98
N ASP A 300 -4.10 17.60 7.47
CA ASP A 300 -3.20 18.76 7.55
C ASP A 300 -3.37 19.58 8.86
N SER A 301 -4.32 19.19 9.70
CA SER A 301 -4.65 19.85 10.96
C SER A 301 -5.18 18.84 11.99
N PHE A 302 -5.33 19.30 13.23
CA PHE A 302 -5.96 18.60 14.34
C PHE A 302 -6.57 19.59 15.32
N ASP A 303 -7.50 19.10 16.14
CA ASP A 303 -8.15 19.88 17.18
C ASP A 303 -7.70 19.42 18.57
N ILE A 304 -7.52 20.36 19.50
CA ILE A 304 -7.19 20.05 20.89
C ILE A 304 -8.50 19.76 21.63
N VAL A 305 -8.57 18.61 22.30
CA VAL A 305 -9.81 18.17 22.98
C VAL A 305 -10.08 19.02 24.22
N ASP A 306 -9.06 19.26 25.04
CA ASP A 306 -9.18 20.03 26.28
C ASP A 306 -7.84 20.70 26.65
N GLU A 307 -7.73 21.99 26.34
CA GLU A 307 -6.52 22.78 26.63
C GLU A 307 -6.20 22.85 28.13
N SER A 308 -7.21 22.74 29.01
CA SER A 308 -7.01 22.88 30.46
C SER A 308 -6.22 21.72 31.09
N LYS A 309 -6.16 20.58 30.40
CA LYS A 309 -5.43 19.38 30.83
C LYS A 309 -3.98 19.35 30.36
N LEU A 310 -3.55 20.33 29.55
CA LEU A 310 -2.23 20.37 28.94
C LEU A 310 -1.31 21.34 29.66
N ASN A 311 -0.05 20.96 29.80
CA ASN A 311 0.97 21.85 30.34
C ASN A 311 1.51 22.82 29.25
N PRO A 312 2.19 23.93 29.64
CA PRO A 312 2.69 24.92 28.68
C PRO A 312 3.65 24.34 27.63
N ALA A 313 4.45 23.34 27.97
CA ALA A 313 5.37 22.71 27.04
C ALA A 313 4.62 21.87 25.97
N GLN A 314 3.57 21.16 26.38
CA GLN A 314 2.70 20.41 25.48
C GLN A 314 1.94 21.33 24.53
N LEU A 315 1.38 22.43 25.04
CA LEU A 315 0.68 23.42 24.22
C LEU A 315 1.62 24.05 23.17
N ASN A 316 2.83 24.44 23.58
CA ASN A 316 3.82 24.98 22.66
C ASN A 316 4.26 23.94 21.60
N ALA A 317 4.43 22.68 22.01
CA ALA A 317 4.75 21.59 21.08
C ALA A 317 3.63 21.37 20.07
N LEU A 318 2.37 21.24 20.53
CA LEU A 318 1.21 21.05 19.66
C LEU A 318 1.01 22.24 18.71
N SER A 319 1.19 23.48 19.18
CA SER A 319 1.15 24.67 18.32
C SER A 319 2.19 24.57 17.20
N SER A 320 3.44 24.24 17.54
CA SER A 320 4.50 24.08 16.53
C SER A 320 4.23 22.94 15.56
N MET A 321 3.64 21.83 16.03
CA MET A 321 3.25 20.70 15.18
C MET A 321 2.14 21.12 14.21
N LYS A 322 1.12 21.85 14.68
CA LYS A 322 0.01 22.34 13.85
C LYS A 322 0.49 23.28 12.74
N ASP A 323 1.40 24.20 13.05
CA ASP A 323 1.98 25.10 12.05
C ASP A 323 2.75 24.33 10.96
N LYS A 324 3.59 23.37 11.35
CA LYS A 324 4.34 22.52 10.42
C LYS A 324 3.41 21.67 9.55
N LEU A 325 2.36 21.10 10.16
CA LEU A 325 1.40 20.25 9.46
C LEU A 325 0.64 21.02 8.38
N ALA A 326 0.19 22.24 8.70
CA ALA A 326 -0.46 23.13 7.75
C ALA A 326 0.48 23.60 6.63
N GLN A 327 1.76 23.87 6.94
CA GLN A 327 2.76 24.25 5.94
C GLN A 327 3.08 23.12 4.95
N SER A 328 3.12 21.88 5.45
CA SER A 328 3.48 20.70 4.65
C SER A 328 2.27 20.01 4.01
N GLY A 329 1.03 20.39 4.36
CA GLY A 329 -0.18 19.75 3.86
C GLY A 329 -0.40 18.34 4.44
N GLY A 330 0.08 18.08 5.66
CA GLY A 330 0.05 16.77 6.29
C GLY A 330 1.44 16.16 6.51
N THR A 331 1.49 14.93 7.05
CA THR A 331 2.74 14.21 7.34
C THR A 331 3.24 13.33 6.20
N GLY A 332 2.44 13.12 5.15
CA GLY A 332 2.75 12.26 4.01
C GLY A 332 2.74 10.75 4.28
N VAL A 333 2.65 10.29 5.53
CA VAL A 333 2.70 8.85 5.87
C VAL A 333 1.46 8.11 5.35
N ALA A 334 0.27 8.53 5.79
CA ALA A 334 -0.98 7.91 5.36
C ALA A 334 -1.26 8.17 3.86
N GLU A 335 -0.85 9.34 3.36
CA GLU A 335 -1.01 9.73 1.95
C GLU A 335 -0.22 8.83 1.00
N LEU A 336 1.03 8.52 1.35
CA LEU A 336 1.84 7.58 0.56
C LEU A 336 1.21 6.19 0.55
N LEU A 337 0.80 5.67 1.72
CA LEU A 337 0.14 4.36 1.80
C LEU A 337 -1.15 4.32 0.99
N SER A 338 -1.97 5.37 1.09
CA SER A 338 -3.21 5.53 0.31
C SER A 338 -2.93 5.55 -1.19
N SER A 339 -1.95 6.35 -1.61
CA SER A 339 -1.61 6.48 -3.03
C SER A 339 -1.00 5.20 -3.61
N VAL A 340 -0.18 4.49 -2.83
CA VAL A 340 0.32 3.16 -3.23
C VAL A 340 -0.83 2.18 -3.38
N LEU A 341 -1.75 2.16 -2.41
CA LEU A 341 -2.86 1.22 -2.39
C LEU A 341 -3.86 1.45 -3.53
N PHE A 342 -4.43 2.64 -3.61
CA PHE A 342 -5.56 2.92 -4.50
C PHE A 342 -5.11 3.35 -5.89
N ASN A 343 -3.94 4.00 -6.03
CA ASN A 343 -3.50 4.50 -7.33
C ASN A 343 -2.45 3.58 -7.98
N ALA A 344 -1.39 3.22 -7.26
CA ALA A 344 -0.31 2.43 -7.86
C ALA A 344 -0.67 0.95 -8.03
N LEU A 345 -1.32 0.36 -7.01
CA LEU A 345 -1.81 -1.01 -7.06
C LEU A 345 -3.21 -1.13 -7.68
N ASP A 346 -3.85 -0.01 -8.05
CA ASP A 346 -5.19 0.05 -8.64
C ASP A 346 -6.21 -0.80 -7.88
N HIS A 347 -6.37 -0.51 -6.58
CA HIS A 347 -7.39 -1.14 -5.75
C HIS A 347 -8.55 -0.18 -5.48
N VAL A 348 -9.70 -0.77 -5.15
CA VAL A 348 -10.94 -0.07 -4.81
C VAL A 348 -11.56 -0.70 -3.55
N VAL A 349 -12.54 -0.02 -2.95
CA VAL A 349 -13.26 -0.51 -1.78
C VAL A 349 -14.67 -0.95 -2.16
N VAL A 350 -14.97 -2.23 -1.99
CA VAL A 350 -16.30 -2.81 -2.27
C VAL A 350 -16.94 -3.31 -0.96
N TYR A 351 -18.26 -3.15 -0.85
CA TYR A 351 -19.02 -3.42 0.36
C TYR A 351 -19.98 -4.60 0.17
N PRO A 352 -19.58 -5.84 0.53
CA PRO A 352 -20.47 -6.99 0.43
C PRO A 352 -21.57 -6.94 1.51
N VAL A 353 -22.80 -7.30 1.15
CA VAL A 353 -23.96 -7.33 2.05
C VAL A 353 -24.81 -8.59 1.82
N ALA A 354 -25.58 -9.02 2.82
CA ALA A 354 -26.53 -10.13 2.66
C ALA A 354 -27.92 -9.64 2.18
N ASP A 355 -28.28 -8.41 2.55
CA ASP A 355 -29.54 -7.75 2.18
C ASP A 355 -29.25 -6.50 1.33
N GLU A 356 -29.66 -6.53 0.06
CA GLU A 356 -29.48 -5.46 -0.93
C GLU A 356 -30.36 -4.21 -0.66
N ASN A 357 -31.40 -4.34 0.15
CA ASN A 357 -32.32 -3.24 0.47
C ASN A 357 -31.91 -2.52 1.75
N ALA A 358 -31.51 -3.27 2.78
CA ALA A 358 -31.12 -2.73 4.08
C ALA A 358 -29.60 -2.54 4.21
N TRP A 359 -28.82 -3.11 3.28
CA TRP A 359 -27.34 -3.15 3.28
C TRP A 359 -26.80 -3.72 4.59
N LYS A 360 -27.39 -4.86 4.99
CA LYS A 360 -27.06 -5.56 6.23
C LYS A 360 -26.40 -6.89 5.96
N ASP A 361 -25.59 -7.37 6.90
CA ASP A 361 -25.16 -8.76 6.94
C ASP A 361 -26.23 -9.69 7.56
N SER A 362 -25.92 -10.98 7.63
CA SER A 362 -26.76 -12.00 8.25
C SER A 362 -27.03 -11.79 9.75
N GLU A 363 -26.21 -10.98 10.44
CA GLU A 363 -26.37 -10.62 11.86
C GLU A 363 -27.15 -9.30 12.04
N GLY A 364 -27.51 -8.64 10.94
CA GLY A 364 -28.30 -7.40 10.94
C GLY A 364 -27.49 -6.11 11.07
N ARG A 365 -26.15 -6.18 11.03
CA ARG A 365 -25.23 -5.04 11.06
C ARG A 365 -25.20 -4.35 9.71
N ILE A 366 -25.20 -3.02 9.68
CA ILE A 366 -25.20 -2.23 8.44
C ILE A 366 -23.77 -2.11 7.89
N LEU A 367 -23.53 -2.49 6.63
CA LEU A 367 -22.23 -2.38 5.94
C LEU A 367 -21.03 -2.76 6.85
N PRO A 368 -21.02 -3.98 7.41
CA PRO A 368 -20.02 -4.37 8.38
C PRO A 368 -18.64 -4.55 7.74
N ASP A 369 -18.61 -5.04 6.51
CA ASP A 369 -17.40 -5.35 5.76
C ASP A 369 -17.13 -4.28 4.69
N ALA A 370 -15.85 -3.98 4.49
CA ALA A 370 -15.35 -3.09 3.45
C ALA A 370 -14.06 -3.70 2.91
N PHE A 371 -14.11 -4.28 1.71
CA PHE A 371 -13.03 -5.06 1.15
C PHE A 371 -12.21 -4.22 0.20
N VAL A 372 -10.91 -4.16 0.45
CA VAL A 372 -9.93 -3.60 -0.48
C VAL A 372 -9.57 -4.69 -1.48
N VAL A 373 -9.93 -4.47 -2.74
CA VAL A 373 -9.85 -5.45 -3.83
C VAL A 373 -9.28 -4.78 -5.08
N PRO A 374 -8.68 -5.55 -6.01
CA PRO A 374 -8.27 -5.01 -7.30
C PRO A 374 -9.45 -4.35 -8.01
N ASN A 375 -9.19 -3.23 -8.67
CA ASN A 375 -10.15 -2.56 -9.51
C ASN A 375 -10.65 -3.51 -10.61
N GLY A 376 -11.95 -3.46 -10.89
CA GLY A 376 -12.61 -4.36 -11.83
C GLY A 376 -12.71 -5.82 -11.38
N ILE A 377 -12.59 -6.11 -10.07
CA ILE A 377 -12.82 -7.47 -9.58
C ILE A 377 -14.23 -7.95 -10.00
N GLU A 378 -14.29 -9.15 -10.56
CA GLU A 378 -15.56 -9.77 -10.95
C GLU A 378 -16.42 -10.10 -9.72
N ALA A 379 -17.74 -9.97 -9.84
CA ALA A 379 -18.69 -10.27 -8.77
C ALA A 379 -18.52 -11.69 -8.19
N LYS A 380 -18.22 -12.68 -9.04
CA LYS A 380 -17.93 -14.05 -8.57
C LYS A 380 -16.62 -14.14 -7.78
N ALA A 381 -15.58 -13.44 -8.21
CA ALA A 381 -14.30 -13.39 -7.49
C ALA A 381 -14.45 -12.68 -6.13
N LEU A 382 -15.29 -11.64 -6.06
CA LEU A 382 -15.66 -10.99 -4.81
C LEU A 382 -16.40 -11.96 -3.87
N ALA A 383 -17.31 -12.79 -4.39
CA ALA A 383 -17.99 -13.81 -3.59
C ALA A 383 -17.02 -14.77 -2.90
N TYR A 384 -15.94 -15.20 -3.58
CA TYR A 384 -14.87 -16.00 -2.98
C TYR A 384 -14.11 -15.26 -1.87
N LYS A 385 -14.00 -13.94 -1.92
CA LYS A 385 -13.41 -13.12 -0.85
C LYS A 385 -14.30 -13.08 0.39
N VAL A 386 -15.62 -13.16 0.22
CA VAL A 386 -16.59 -13.24 1.33
C VAL A 386 -16.56 -14.65 1.93
N HIS A 387 -16.78 -15.68 1.11
CA HIS A 387 -16.76 -17.08 1.54
C HIS A 387 -16.65 -18.03 0.33
N SER A 388 -15.91 -19.14 0.47
CA SER A 388 -15.75 -20.13 -0.61
C SER A 388 -17.08 -20.66 -1.13
N ASP A 389 -18.02 -21.00 -0.23
CA ASP A 389 -19.32 -21.54 -0.60
C ASP A 389 -20.18 -20.58 -1.45
N LEU A 390 -20.02 -19.27 -1.25
CA LEU A 390 -20.71 -18.26 -2.07
C LEU A 390 -20.11 -18.19 -3.48
N GLY A 391 -18.79 -18.32 -3.60
CA GLY A 391 -18.11 -18.36 -4.89
C GLY A 391 -18.43 -19.64 -5.68
N ASP A 392 -18.41 -20.80 -5.03
CA ASP A 392 -18.73 -22.09 -5.65
C ASP A 392 -20.21 -22.19 -6.03
N GLY A 393 -21.08 -21.67 -5.17
CA GLY A 393 -22.53 -21.62 -5.36
C GLY A 393 -23.04 -20.37 -6.08
N PHE A 394 -22.17 -19.60 -6.75
CA PHE A 394 -22.56 -18.32 -7.33
C PHE A 394 -23.65 -18.49 -8.42
N ILE A 395 -24.80 -17.86 -8.21
CA ILE A 395 -25.92 -17.86 -9.17
C ILE A 395 -26.04 -16.49 -9.85
N LYS A 396 -26.04 -15.43 -9.05
CA LYS A 396 -26.16 -14.02 -9.46
C LYS A 396 -25.71 -13.14 -8.30
N ALA A 397 -25.37 -11.89 -8.60
CA ALA A 397 -25.22 -10.85 -7.60
C ALA A 397 -26.25 -9.73 -7.83
N VAL A 398 -26.42 -8.86 -6.84
CA VAL A 398 -27.26 -7.67 -6.94
C VAL A 398 -26.49 -6.45 -6.50
N ASP A 399 -26.45 -5.42 -7.35
CA ASP A 399 -25.96 -4.10 -6.96
C ASP A 399 -26.99 -3.44 -6.03
N GLY A 400 -26.60 -3.22 -4.77
CA GLY A 400 -27.43 -2.66 -3.72
C GLY A 400 -27.82 -1.20 -3.94
N ARG A 401 -27.05 -0.43 -4.73
CA ARG A 401 -27.37 0.97 -5.08
C ARG A 401 -28.38 1.02 -6.22
N SER A 402 -28.09 0.35 -7.35
CA SER A 402 -28.97 0.39 -8.52
C SER A 402 -30.13 -0.61 -8.48
N ARG A 403 -30.06 -1.59 -7.57
CA ARG A 403 -30.97 -2.75 -7.44
C ARG A 403 -31.04 -3.62 -8.70
N ARG A 404 -30.02 -3.55 -9.55
CA ARG A 404 -29.93 -4.36 -10.76
C ARG A 404 -29.28 -5.70 -10.44
N VAL A 405 -29.81 -6.76 -11.05
CA VAL A 405 -29.16 -8.07 -11.04
C VAL A 405 -27.96 -8.01 -11.97
N VAL A 406 -26.82 -8.47 -11.49
CA VAL A 406 -25.56 -8.51 -12.23
C VAL A 406 -25.05 -9.94 -12.37
N GLY A 407 -24.30 -10.19 -13.45
CA GLY A 407 -23.71 -11.48 -13.79
C GLY A 407 -22.46 -11.80 -12.98
N ALA A 408 -21.87 -12.97 -13.23
CA ALA A 408 -20.62 -13.39 -12.59
C ALA A 408 -19.42 -12.55 -13.02
N ASP A 409 -19.42 -12.12 -14.29
CA ASP A 409 -18.43 -11.34 -15.02
C ASP A 409 -18.60 -9.81 -14.84
N HIS A 410 -19.54 -9.39 -14.00
CA HIS A 410 -19.70 -7.98 -13.69
C HIS A 410 -18.51 -7.47 -12.88
N GLU A 411 -17.80 -6.50 -13.44
CA GLU A 411 -16.68 -5.82 -12.81
C GLU A 411 -17.20 -4.80 -11.78
N CYS A 412 -16.82 -4.99 -10.52
CA CYS A 412 -17.15 -4.08 -9.44
C CYS A 412 -16.31 -2.80 -9.49
N SER A 413 -16.94 -1.68 -9.19
CA SER A 413 -16.34 -0.36 -9.08
C SER A 413 -16.20 0.09 -7.62
N ASP A 414 -15.45 1.17 -7.41
CA ASP A 414 -15.24 1.73 -6.09
C ASP A 414 -16.53 2.21 -5.42
N SER A 415 -16.67 1.91 -4.13
CA SER A 415 -17.85 2.19 -3.32
C SER A 415 -19.12 1.43 -3.72
N ASP A 416 -19.01 0.38 -4.55
CA ASP A 416 -20.12 -0.52 -4.86
C ASP A 416 -20.57 -1.29 -3.62
N VAL A 417 -21.89 -1.50 -3.53
CA VAL A 417 -22.53 -2.35 -2.53
C VAL A 417 -23.06 -3.59 -3.24
N ILE A 418 -22.53 -4.77 -2.94
CA ILE A 418 -22.85 -6.00 -3.69
C ILE A 418 -23.43 -7.06 -2.76
N LYS A 419 -24.54 -7.66 -3.17
CA LYS A 419 -25.09 -8.86 -2.53
C LYS A 419 -24.78 -10.12 -3.31
#